data_AF-A0A4V3KXM2-F1
#
_entry.id   AF-A0A4V3KXM2-F1
#
_cell.length_a   1.000
_cell.length_b   1.000
_cell.length_c   1.000
_cell.angle_alpha   90.00
_cell.angle_beta   90.00
_cell.angle_gamma   90.00
#
_symmetry.space_group_name_H-M   'P 1'
#
loop_
_entity.id
_entity.type
_entity.pdbx_description
1 polymer ?
#
loop_
_entity_poly.entity_id
_entity_poly.type
_entity_poly.pdbx_seq_one_letter_code
_entity_poly.pdbx_strand_id
1 'polypeptide(L)'
;FEMVSGFIGKGVPNLIRRTLAAAALDEQVDQETALTVFHRHYEETNGRYGYVYPHVAAGLRELRRLGYRLACVTNKPEALAAPLLRMTGLWSYLEVLVAGDSIDSMKPAPQPLWHACQLLGVD
;
A
#
# COMPACT_ATOMS: atom_id res chain seq x y z
N PHE A 1 9.20 -3.84 17.61
CA PHE A 1 9.06 -3.84 16.14
C PHE A 1 8.46 -5.16 15.65
N GLU A 2 9.09 -6.32 15.92
CA GLU A 2 8.62 -7.64 15.42
C GLU A 2 7.15 -7.96 15.72
N MET A 3 6.70 -7.72 16.96
CA MET A 3 5.30 -7.94 17.35
C MET A 3 4.31 -7.15 16.47
N VAL A 4 4.55 -5.84 16.32
CA VAL A 4 3.68 -4.95 15.53
C VAL A 4 3.75 -5.29 14.05
N SER A 5 4.92 -5.68 13.52
CA SER A 5 5.02 -6.14 12.12
C SER A 5 4.22 -7.42 11.88
N GLY A 6 4.10 -8.31 12.87
CA GLY A 6 3.23 -9.49 12.81
C GLY A 6 1.73 -9.16 12.80
N PHE A 7 1.36 -7.89 12.97
CA PHE A 7 -0.03 -7.43 12.90
C PHE A 7 -0.41 -6.93 11.50
N ILE A 8 0.58 -6.76 10.61
CA ILE A 8 0.36 -6.34 9.22
C ILE A 8 -0.47 -7.41 8.49
N GLY A 9 -1.57 -6.96 7.90
CA GLY A 9 -2.56 -7.80 7.23
C GLY A 9 -3.98 -7.40 7.61
N LYS A 10 -4.94 -7.58 6.70
CA LYS A 10 -6.35 -7.18 6.86
C LYS A 10 -6.57 -5.66 7.07
N GLY A 11 -5.63 -4.83 6.63
CA GLY A 11 -5.74 -3.37 6.64
C GLY A 11 -5.31 -2.69 7.95
N VAL A 12 -5.23 -1.35 7.90
CA VAL A 12 -4.83 -0.48 9.01
C VAL A 12 -5.75 -0.60 10.23
N PRO A 13 -7.10 -0.67 10.11
CA PRO A 13 -7.96 -0.82 11.29
C PRO A 13 -7.62 -2.07 12.11
N ASN A 14 -7.32 -3.20 11.46
CA ASN A 14 -6.90 -4.41 12.15
C ASN A 14 -5.52 -4.27 12.82
N LEU A 15 -4.57 -3.59 12.18
CA LEU A 15 -3.27 -3.27 12.77
C LEU A 15 -3.45 -2.45 14.05
N ILE A 16 -4.27 -1.41 14.02
CA ILE A 16 -4.52 -0.52 15.17
C ILE A 16 -5.22 -1.28 16.28
N ARG A 17 -6.31 -2.01 15.99
CA ARG A 17 -7.01 -2.84 16.98
C ARG A 17 -6.07 -3.80 17.69
N ARG A 18 -5.23 -4.52 16.94
CA ARG A 18 -4.25 -5.48 17.53
C ARG A 18 -3.16 -4.77 18.34
N THR A 19 -2.76 -3.57 17.92
CA THR A 19 -1.75 -2.78 18.63
C THR A 19 -2.30 -2.26 19.95
N LEU A 20 -3.54 -1.74 19.98
CA LEU A 20 -4.20 -1.29 21.21
C LEU A 20 -4.41 -2.44 22.19
N ALA A 21 -4.90 -3.58 21.71
CA ALA A 21 -5.08 -4.77 22.55
C ALA A 21 -3.77 -5.30 23.12
N ALA A 22 -2.69 -5.34 22.32
CA ALA A 22 -1.37 -5.74 22.80
C ALA A 22 -0.77 -4.78 23.83
N ALA A 23 -1.21 -3.51 23.84
CA ALA A 23 -0.82 -2.50 24.81
C ALA A 23 -1.79 -2.39 26.01
N ALA A 24 -2.86 -3.20 26.06
CA ALA A 24 -3.95 -3.09 27.03
C ALA A 24 -4.61 -1.70 27.08
N LEU A 25 -4.79 -1.09 25.90
CA LEU A 25 -5.41 0.24 25.70
C LEU A 25 -6.73 0.18 24.94
N ASP A 26 -7.20 -1.00 24.54
CA ASP A 26 -8.37 -1.18 23.68
C ASP A 26 -9.72 -0.83 24.34
N GLU A 27 -9.76 -0.73 25.67
CA GLU A 27 -10.91 -0.18 26.41
C GLU A 27 -10.78 1.33 26.71
N GLN A 28 -9.58 1.89 26.56
CA GLN A 28 -9.25 3.27 26.97
C GLN A 28 -9.20 4.23 25.77
N VAL A 29 -8.87 3.71 24.60
CA VAL A 29 -8.67 4.48 23.38
C VAL A 29 -9.66 4.01 22.34
N ASP A 30 -10.53 4.91 21.92
CA ASP A 30 -11.42 4.70 20.80
C ASP A 30 -10.64 4.44 19.49
N GLN A 31 -11.15 3.52 18.67
CA GLN A 31 -10.48 3.13 17.43
C GLN A 31 -10.44 4.26 16.41
N GLU A 32 -11.48 5.09 16.31
CA GLU A 32 -11.52 6.20 15.37
C GLU A 32 -10.44 7.23 15.70
N THR A 33 -10.31 7.57 16.97
CA THR A 33 -9.26 8.45 17.50
C THR A 33 -7.87 7.89 17.20
N ALA A 34 -7.65 6.59 17.45
CA ALA A 34 -6.38 5.94 17.14
C ALA A 34 -6.08 5.91 15.63
N LEU A 35 -7.09 5.69 14.78
CA LEU A 35 -6.99 5.78 13.33
C LEU A 35 -6.56 7.18 12.88
N THR A 36 -7.20 8.23 13.39
CA THR A 36 -6.83 9.62 13.06
C THR A 36 -5.37 9.91 13.43
N VAL A 37 -4.93 9.51 14.63
CA VAL A 37 -3.53 9.69 15.07
C VAL A 37 -2.57 8.90 14.18
N PHE A 38 -2.91 7.65 13.85
CA PHE A 38 -2.11 6.84 12.94
C PHE A 38 -1.97 7.50 11.57
N HIS A 39 -3.07 7.93 10.96
CA HIS A 39 -3.07 8.51 9.62
C HIS A 39 -2.23 9.78 9.54
N ARG A 40 -2.34 10.67 10.53
CA ARG A 40 -1.50 11.87 10.64
C ARG A 40 -0.01 11.52 10.62
N HIS A 41 0.42 10.59 11.48
CA HIS A 41 1.83 10.19 11.52
C HIS A 41 2.25 9.39 10.28
N TYR A 42 1.34 8.62 9.70
CA TYR A 42 1.62 7.84 8.51
C TYR A 42 1.88 8.74 7.30
N GLU A 43 1.14 9.84 7.15
CA GLU A 43 1.39 10.87 6.13
C GLU A 43 2.76 11.52 6.30
N GLU A 44 3.11 11.93 7.52
CA GLU A 44 4.40 12.57 7.84
C GLU A 44 5.61 11.66 7.58
N THR A 45 5.43 10.35 7.78
CA THR A 45 6.52 9.37 7.73
C THR A 45 6.53 8.49 6.48
N ASN A 46 5.54 8.63 5.60
CA ASN A 46 5.39 7.82 4.40
C ASN A 46 6.67 7.86 3.55
N GLY A 47 7.30 6.70 3.36
CA GLY A 47 8.53 6.58 2.56
C GLY A 47 9.81 7.09 3.21
N ARG A 48 9.78 7.61 4.44
CA ARG A 48 11.00 8.08 5.14
C ARG A 48 11.87 6.95 5.67
N TYR A 49 11.24 5.85 6.11
CA TYR A 49 11.93 4.74 6.78
C TYR A 49 11.94 3.45 5.94
N GLY A 50 11.31 3.46 4.77
CA GLY A 50 11.29 2.34 3.84
C GLY A 50 12.34 2.52 2.75
N TYR A 51 12.90 1.41 2.27
CA TYR A 51 13.74 1.37 1.10
C TYR A 51 13.13 0.46 0.05
N VAL A 52 13.45 0.72 -1.22
CA VAL A 52 13.14 -0.21 -2.30
C VAL A 52 13.92 -1.49 -2.06
N TYR A 53 13.23 -2.64 -2.07
CA TYR A 53 13.90 -3.92 -1.90
C TYR A 53 14.97 -4.11 -2.99
N PRO A 54 16.10 -4.78 -2.66
CA PRO A 54 17.14 -5.09 -3.63
C PRO A 54 16.55 -5.70 -4.91
N HIS A 55 17.09 -5.29 -6.05
CA HIS A 55 16.74 -5.78 -7.39
C HIS A 55 15.34 -5.42 -7.92
N VAL A 56 14.44 -4.77 -7.15
CA VAL A 56 13.11 -4.40 -7.65
C VAL A 56 13.19 -3.46 -8.86
N ALA A 57 13.96 -2.37 -8.77
CA ALA A 57 14.09 -1.43 -9.90
C ALA A 57 14.74 -2.10 -11.14
N ALA A 58 15.72 -2.98 -10.92
CA ALA A 58 16.36 -3.73 -11.99
C ALA A 58 15.38 -4.71 -12.66
N GLY A 59 14.57 -5.42 -11.88
CA GLY A 59 13.54 -6.33 -12.37
C GLY A 59 12.44 -5.61 -13.15
N LEU A 60 11.91 -4.51 -12.62
CA LEU A 60 10.90 -3.69 -13.31
C LEU A 60 11.43 -3.15 -14.65
N ARG A 61 12.69 -2.68 -14.67
CA ARG A 61 13.35 -2.26 -15.91
C ARG A 61 13.45 -3.40 -16.92
N GLU A 62 13.84 -4.60 -16.47
CA GLU A 62 13.97 -5.76 -17.35
C GLU A 62 12.61 -6.22 -17.90
N LEU A 63 11.56 -6.24 -17.08
CA LEU A 63 10.21 -6.55 -17.53
C LEU A 63 9.76 -5.58 -18.64
N ARG A 64 10.01 -4.28 -18.49
CA ARG A 64 9.73 -3.31 -19.55
C ARG A 64 10.57 -3.55 -20.80
N ARG A 65 11.85 -3.89 -20.65
CA ARG A 65 12.74 -4.22 -21.78
C ARG A 65 12.21 -5.43 -22.58
N LEU A 66 11.60 -6.38 -21.91
CA LEU A 66 10.94 -7.55 -22.51
C LEU A 66 9.55 -7.25 -23.10
N GLY A 67 9.05 -6.01 -22.97
CA GLY A 67 7.77 -5.60 -23.54
C GLY A 67 6.56 -5.80 -22.61
N TYR A 68 6.76 -6.15 -21.33
CA TYR A 68 5.66 -6.25 -20.39
C TYR A 68 5.13 -4.87 -20.00
N ARG A 69 3.79 -4.75 -19.99
CA ARG A 69 3.08 -3.63 -19.39
C ARG A 69 2.99 -3.81 -17.87
N LEU A 70 3.19 -2.75 -17.11
CA LEU A 70 3.31 -2.83 -15.65
C LEU A 70 2.28 -1.95 -14.94
N ALA A 71 1.56 -2.54 -13.99
CA ALA A 71 0.69 -1.83 -13.06
C ALA A 71 1.07 -2.11 -11.61
N CYS A 72 0.82 -1.15 -10.72
CA CYS A 72 0.84 -1.37 -9.28
C CYS A 72 -0.60 -1.45 -8.76
N VAL A 73 -0.93 -2.54 -8.07
CA VAL A 73 -2.24 -2.74 -7.45
C VAL A 73 -2.06 -2.85 -5.94
N THR A 74 -2.59 -1.89 -5.18
CA THR A 74 -2.35 -1.76 -3.73
C THR A 74 -3.61 -1.37 -2.97
N ASN A 75 -3.72 -1.80 -1.70
CA ASN A 75 -4.78 -1.34 -0.80
C ASN A 75 -4.43 0.01 -0.14
N LYS A 76 -3.24 0.55 -0.40
CA LYS A 76 -2.85 1.86 0.11
C LYS A 76 -3.64 2.95 -0.65
N PRO A 77 -4.21 3.96 0.04
CA PRO A 77 -4.87 5.08 -0.62
C PRO A 77 -3.96 5.79 -1.61
N GLU A 78 -4.52 6.33 -2.69
CA GLU A 78 -3.77 6.94 -3.79
C GLU A 78 -2.89 8.08 -3.30
N ALA A 79 -3.44 8.93 -2.43
CA ALA A 79 -2.75 10.06 -1.81
C ALA A 79 -1.45 9.66 -1.08
N LEU A 80 -1.32 8.39 -0.69
CA LEU A 80 -0.13 7.86 -0.04
C LEU A 80 0.71 6.99 -0.99
N ALA A 81 0.07 6.26 -1.91
CA ALA A 81 0.76 5.35 -2.82
C ALA A 81 1.52 6.10 -3.92
N ALA A 82 0.88 7.10 -4.55
CA ALA A 82 1.48 7.83 -5.66
C ALA A 82 2.73 8.62 -5.25
N PRO A 83 2.74 9.41 -4.13
CA PRO A 83 3.95 10.08 -3.69
C PRO A 83 5.08 9.10 -3.32
N LEU A 84 4.74 7.98 -2.68
CA LEU A 84 5.73 6.96 -2.31
C LEU A 84 6.40 6.35 -3.55
N LEU A 85 5.63 6.01 -4.58
CA LEU A 85 6.16 5.50 -5.85
C LEU A 85 7.07 6.52 -6.55
N ARG A 86 6.74 7.82 -6.48
CA ARG A 86 7.57 8.89 -7.03
C ARG A 86 8.88 9.06 -6.25
N MET A 87 8.79 9.13 -4.92
CA MET A 87 9.96 9.26 -4.03
C MET A 87 10.94 8.09 -4.19
N THR A 88 10.42 6.88 -4.39
CA THR A 88 11.23 5.66 -4.56
C THR A 88 11.77 5.49 -5.98
N GLY A 89 11.41 6.36 -6.92
CA GLY A 89 11.77 6.25 -8.34
C GLY A 89 11.06 5.11 -9.08
N LEU A 90 10.09 4.45 -8.46
CA LEU A 90 9.36 3.33 -9.08
C LEU A 90 8.23 3.77 -10.00
N TRP A 91 7.71 4.99 -9.82
CA TRP A 91 6.61 5.54 -10.58
C TRP A 91 6.83 5.44 -12.10
N SER A 92 8.03 5.77 -12.57
CA SER A 92 8.33 5.81 -14.01
C SER A 92 8.30 4.43 -14.68
N TYR A 93 8.39 3.34 -13.92
CA TYR A 93 8.26 1.98 -14.47
C TYR A 93 6.81 1.57 -14.69
N LEU A 94 5.86 2.20 -14.01
CA LEU A 94 4.46 1.80 -13.99
C LEU A 94 3.65 2.64 -14.97
N GLU A 95 2.72 1.99 -15.68
CA GLU A 95 1.74 2.67 -16.53
C GLU A 95 0.45 2.98 -15.77
N VAL A 96 0.12 2.13 -14.81
CA VAL A 96 -1.15 2.19 -14.06
C VAL A 96 -0.88 2.02 -12.56
N LEU A 97 -1.60 2.81 -11.76
CA LEU A 97 -1.76 2.60 -10.33
C LEU A 97 -3.25 2.35 -10.06
N VAL A 98 -3.57 1.21 -9.45
CA VAL A 98 -4.88 0.95 -8.84
C VAL A 98 -4.68 1.00 -7.33
N ALA A 99 -5.13 2.09 -6.71
CA ALA A 99 -5.02 2.32 -5.29
C ALA A 99 -6.25 1.79 -4.55
N GLY A 100 -6.16 1.74 -3.21
CA GLY A 100 -7.17 1.09 -2.38
C GLY A 100 -8.52 1.81 -2.34
N ASP A 101 -8.53 3.08 -2.72
CA ASP A 101 -9.67 3.99 -2.79
C ASP A 101 -10.14 4.24 -4.23
N SER A 102 -9.51 3.61 -5.23
CA SER A 102 -9.87 3.79 -6.64
C SER A 102 -11.06 2.93 -7.10
N ILE A 103 -11.46 1.93 -6.31
CA ILE A 103 -12.51 0.95 -6.65
C ILE A 103 -13.25 0.45 -5.40
N ASP A 104 -14.51 0.04 -5.58
CA ASP A 104 -15.41 -0.37 -4.48
C ASP A 104 -14.95 -1.60 -3.69
N SER A 105 -14.04 -2.40 -4.26
CA SER A 105 -13.53 -3.62 -3.62
C SER A 105 -12.01 -3.69 -3.66
N MET A 106 -11.40 -3.82 -2.48
CA MET A 106 -9.95 -3.91 -2.31
C MET A 106 -9.47 -5.38 -2.37
N LYS A 107 -8.15 -5.59 -2.49
CA LYS A 107 -7.57 -6.94 -2.31
C LYS A 107 -7.97 -7.47 -0.91
N PRO A 108 -8.31 -8.77 -0.79
CA PRO A 108 -7.99 -9.87 -1.69
C PRO A 108 -9.02 -10.13 -2.80
N ALA A 109 -10.01 -9.26 -2.98
CA ALA A 109 -10.94 -9.37 -4.09
C ALA A 109 -10.18 -9.29 -5.44
N PRO A 110 -10.60 -10.03 -6.48
CA PRO A 110 -9.90 -10.06 -7.78
C PRO A 110 -10.13 -8.81 -8.64
N GLN A 111 -11.22 -8.06 -8.42
CA GLN A 111 -11.63 -6.90 -9.20
C GLN A 111 -10.50 -5.86 -9.42
N PRO A 112 -9.68 -5.48 -8.42
CA PRO A 112 -8.52 -4.62 -8.63
C PRO A 112 -7.56 -5.07 -9.73
N LEU A 113 -7.34 -6.38 -9.87
CA LEU A 113 -6.44 -6.92 -10.87
C LEU A 113 -7.07 -6.84 -12.27
N TRP A 114 -8.34 -7.20 -12.39
CA TRP A 114 -9.08 -7.07 -13.66
C TRP A 114 -9.20 -5.63 -14.10
N HIS A 115 -9.42 -4.70 -13.17
CA HIS A 115 -9.43 -3.28 -13.48
C HIS A 115 -8.05 -2.79 -13.98
N ALA A 116 -6.96 -3.28 -13.39
CA ALA A 116 -5.62 -2.98 -13.89
C ALA A 116 -5.39 -3.52 -15.30
N CYS A 117 -5.82 -4.76 -15.61
CA CYS A 117 -5.81 -5.30 -16.97
C CYS A 117 -6.63 -4.42 -17.94
N GLN A 118 -7.83 -4.03 -17.48
CA GLN A 118 -8.70 -2.94 -17.95
C GLN A 118 -7.91 -1.76 -18.53
N LEU A 119 -7.25 -1.05 -17.62
CA LEU A 119 -6.50 0.17 -17.88
C LEU A 119 -5.23 -0.08 -18.72
N LEU A 120 -4.66 -1.27 -18.60
CA LEU A 120 -3.55 -1.74 -19.44
C LEU A 120 -4.02 -2.31 -20.77
N GLY A 121 -5.29 -2.18 -21.16
CA GLY A 121 -5.80 -2.65 -22.45
C GLY A 121 -5.42 -4.10 -22.78
N VAL A 122 -5.45 -4.99 -21.77
CA VAL A 122 -5.19 -6.43 -21.92
C VAL A 122 -6.38 -7.21 -21.35
N ASP A 123 -6.72 -8.32 -22.00
CA ASP A 123 -7.85 -9.19 -21.66
C ASP A 123 -7.45 -10.28 -20.64
#